data_AF-A0A1G3INE6-F1
#
_entry.id   AF-A0A1G3INE6-F1
#
_cell.length_a   1.000
_cell.length_b   1.000
_cell.length_c   1.000
_cell.angle_alpha   90.00
_cell.angle_beta   90.00
_cell.angle_gamma   90.00
#
_symmetry.space_group_name_H-M   'P 1'
#
loop_
_entity.id
_entity.type
_entity.pdbx_description
1 polymer ?
#
loop_
_entity_poly.entity_id
_entity_poly.type
_entity_poly.pdbx_seq_one_letter_code
_entity_poly.pdbx_strand_id
1 'polypeptide(L)'
;MLNRLAKLNSEDEIKQLIHQTLSTFGGVESIHIFQPTSDNPQRIALATMSNMEQASQVSNSLGLRAFGHKSLIIPLLRPDI
;
A
#
# COMPACT_ATOMS: atom_id res chain seq x y z
N MET A 1 6.30 -26.22 3.59
CA MET A 1 5.13 -25.36 3.89
C MET A 1 5.46 -24.11 4.73
N LEU A 2 6.65 -23.95 5.33
CA LEU A 2 7.04 -22.74 6.07
C LEU A 2 7.18 -21.47 5.21
N ASN A 3 7.56 -21.59 3.93
CA ASN A 3 7.68 -20.45 3.02
C ASN A 3 6.38 -19.69 2.75
N ARG A 4 5.21 -20.31 2.98
CA ARG A 4 3.91 -19.62 2.89
C ARG A 4 3.64 -18.77 4.13
N LEU A 5 4.03 -19.25 5.32
CA LEU A 5 3.84 -18.54 6.59
C LEU A 5 4.74 -17.30 6.70
N ALA A 6 6.00 -17.39 6.25
CA ALA A 6 6.89 -16.23 6.21
C ALA A 6 6.39 -15.13 5.27
N LYS A 7 5.84 -15.50 4.10
CA LYS A 7 5.23 -14.54 3.15
C LYS A 7 3.96 -13.90 3.69
N LEU A 8 3.14 -14.65 4.45
CA LEU A 8 1.93 -14.15 5.09
C LEU A 8 2.25 -13.11 6.16
N ASN A 9 3.24 -13.40 7.03
CA ASN A 9 3.71 -12.44 8.03
C ASN A 9 4.17 -11.14 7.36
N SER A 10 4.97 -11.21 6.30
CA SER A 10 5.43 -10.00 5.60
C SER A 10 4.30 -9.19 4.95
N GLU A 11 3.24 -9.83 4.44
CA GLU A 11 2.11 -9.09 3.84
C GLU A 11 1.24 -8.40 4.88
N ASP A 12 0.94 -9.08 5.99
CA ASP A 12 0.20 -8.48 7.10
C ASP A 12 1.01 -7.37 7.78
N GLU A 13 2.32 -7.54 7.96
CA GLU A 13 3.22 -6.50 8.46
C GLU A 13 3.24 -5.27 7.54
N ILE A 14 3.33 -5.47 6.22
CA ILE A 14 3.26 -4.37 5.24
C ILE A 14 1.90 -3.66 5.33
N LYS A 15 0.80 -4.41 5.40
CA LYS A 15 -0.54 -3.80 5.55
C LYS A 15 -0.65 -3.01 6.84
N GLN A 16 -0.13 -3.53 7.95
CA GLN A 16 -0.14 -2.82 9.24
C GLN A 16 0.69 -1.54 9.18
N LEU A 17 1.88 -1.58 8.57
CA LEU A 17 2.72 -0.40 8.40
C LEU A 17 2.02 0.66 7.55
N ILE A 18 1.49 0.27 6.38
CA ILE A 18 0.72 1.16 5.51
C ILE A 18 -0.48 1.73 6.29
N HIS A 19 -1.23 0.90 7.00
CA HIS A 19 -2.37 1.35 7.78
C HIS A 19 -1.96 2.37 8.85
N GLN A 20 -0.90 2.10 9.61
CA GLN A 20 -0.40 3.01 10.65
C GLN A 20 0.04 4.35 10.06
N THR A 21 0.81 4.33 8.97
CA THR A 21 1.27 5.56 8.30
C THR A 21 0.11 6.35 7.73
N LEU A 22 -0.86 5.69 7.08
CA LEU A 22 -2.00 6.39 6.47
C LEU A 22 -3.00 6.88 7.52
N SER A 23 -3.14 6.17 8.64
CA SER A 23 -4.01 6.55 9.76
C SER A 23 -3.65 7.90 10.38
N THR A 24 -2.41 8.37 10.22
CA THR A 24 -2.01 9.72 10.68
C THR A 24 -2.65 10.84 9.86
N PHE A 25 -3.08 10.54 8.64
CA PHE A 25 -3.75 11.49 7.75
C PHE A 25 -5.27 11.35 7.81
N GLY A 26 -5.79 10.15 8.11
CA GLY A 26 -7.22 9.92 8.26
C GLY A 26 -7.62 8.46 8.19
N GLY A 27 -8.92 8.20 7.99
CA GLY A 27 -9.45 6.85 7.94
C GLY A 27 -8.98 6.09 6.69
N VAL A 28 -8.63 4.82 6.86
CA VAL A 28 -8.28 3.90 5.77
C VAL A 28 -9.43 2.90 5.60
N GLU A 29 -10.04 2.85 4.42
CA GLU A 29 -11.15 1.94 4.12
C GLU A 29 -10.65 0.55 3.76
N SER A 30 -9.58 0.46 2.96
CA SER A 30 -9.03 -0.83 2.55
C SER A 30 -7.58 -0.72 2.10
N ILE A 31 -6.85 -1.85 2.22
CA ILE A 31 -5.49 -2.00 1.70
C ILE A 31 -5.41 -3.35 0.96
N HIS A 32 -5.09 -3.31 -0.32
CA HIS A 32 -4.92 -4.49 -1.15
C HIS A 32 -3.50 -4.57 -1.69
N ILE A 33 -2.85 -5.73 -1.57
CA ILE A 33 -1.50 -5.96 -2.12
C ILE A 33 -1.64 -6.79 -3.39
N PHE A 34 -1.19 -6.23 -4.50
CA PHE A 34 -1.12 -6.93 -5.78
C PHE A 34 0.21 -7.65 -5.92
N GLN A 35 0.13 -8.92 -6.34
CA GLN A 35 1.31 -9.70 -6.73
C GLN A 35 1.88 -9.14 -8.03
N PRO A 36 3.22 -9.23 -8.22
CA PRO A 36 3.84 -8.76 -9.44
C PRO A 36 3.38 -9.62 -10.63
N THR A 37 3.19 -8.97 -11.78
CA THR A 37 2.84 -9.61 -13.04
C THR A 37 4.02 -9.54 -14.01
N SER A 38 3.95 -10.25 -15.14
CA SER A 38 4.99 -10.17 -16.18
C SER A 38 5.19 -8.75 -16.72
N ASP A 39 4.11 -7.97 -16.82
CA ASP A 39 4.14 -6.57 -17.26
C ASP A 39 4.58 -5.59 -16.15
N ASN A 40 4.37 -5.94 -14.87
CA ASN A 40 4.75 -5.13 -13.72
C ASN A 40 5.47 -6.00 -12.68
N PRO A 41 6.81 -6.12 -12.75
CA PRO A 41 7.58 -7.02 -11.88
C PRO A 41 7.61 -6.55 -10.41
N GLN A 42 7.16 -5.33 -10.13
CA GLN A 42 7.10 -4.74 -8.80
C GLN A 42 5.80 -5.12 -8.09
N ARG A 43 5.90 -5.40 -6.79
CA ARG A 43 4.73 -5.50 -5.92
C ARG A 43 4.18 -4.09 -5.68
N ILE A 44 2.86 -3.95 -5.70
CA ILE A 44 2.21 -2.67 -5.37
C ILE A 44 1.12 -2.92 -4.33
N ALA A 45 0.97 -1.99 -3.40
CA ALA A 45 -0.21 -1.90 -2.57
C ALA A 45 -1.12 -0.78 -3.08
N LEU A 46 -2.42 -1.02 -3.06
CA LEU A 46 -3.45 -0.02 -3.28
C LEU A 46 -4.14 0.21 -1.95
N ALA A 47 -4.01 1.42 -1.42
CA ALA A 47 -4.71 1.83 -0.20
C ALA A 47 -5.81 2.84 -0.55
N THR A 48 -6.99 2.68 0.03
CA THR A 48 -8.13 3.60 -0.16
C THR A 48 -8.40 4.35 1.13
N MET A 49 -8.35 5.69 1.07
CA MET A 49 -8.68 6.57 2.18
C MET A 49 -10.20 6.80 2.28
N SER A 50 -10.71 7.17 3.45
CA SER A 50 -12.14 7.44 3.66
C SER A 50 -12.66 8.64 2.87
N ASN A 51 -11.81 9.63 2.57
CA ASN A 51 -12.19 10.78 1.74
C ASN A 51 -11.05 11.26 0.81
N MET A 52 -11.42 12.10 -0.15
CA MET A 52 -10.52 12.60 -1.20
C MET A 52 -9.45 13.55 -0.65
N GLU A 53 -9.80 14.37 0.34
CA GLU A 53 -8.87 15.35 0.92
C GLU A 53 -7.70 14.65 1.59
N GLN A 54 -7.97 13.58 2.34
CA GLN A 54 -6.96 12.72 2.96
C GLN A 54 -6.09 12.04 1.92
N ALA A 55 -6.67 11.48 0.86
CA ALA A 55 -5.90 10.86 -0.22
C ALA A 55 -4.99 11.89 -0.93
N SER A 56 -5.50 13.10 -1.18
CA SER A 56 -4.72 14.19 -1.79
C SER A 56 -3.57 14.63 -0.89
N GLN A 57 -3.84 14.81 0.42
CA GLN A 57 -2.79 15.15 1.40
C GLN A 57 -1.70 14.08 1.44
N VAL A 58 -2.07 12.80 1.54
CA VAL A 58 -1.10 11.70 1.54
C VAL A 58 -0.30 11.66 0.23
N SER A 59 -0.96 11.77 -0.92
CA SER A 59 -0.29 11.78 -2.23
C SER A 59 0.77 12.88 -2.31
N ASN A 60 0.44 14.08 -1.84
CA ASN A 60 1.37 15.22 -1.82
C ASN A 60 2.47 15.08 -0.76
N SER A 61 2.15 14.62 0.45
CA SER A 61 3.10 14.52 1.56
C SER A 61 4.08 13.37 1.41
N LEU A 62 3.63 12.23 0.89
CA LEU A 62 4.44 11.02 0.72
C LEU A 62 4.96 10.82 -0.71
N GLY A 63 4.63 11.73 -1.63
CA GLY A 63 4.98 11.62 -3.05
C GLY A 63 4.35 10.39 -3.73
N LEU A 64 3.23 9.91 -3.20
CA LEU A 64 2.55 8.71 -3.69
C LEU A 64 1.65 9.05 -4.88
N ARG A 65 1.53 8.10 -5.81
CA ARG A 65 0.66 8.28 -6.97
C ARG A 65 -0.81 8.02 -6.58
N ALA A 66 -1.67 8.99 -6.81
CA ALA A 66 -3.11 8.80 -6.68
C ALA A 66 -3.68 7.94 -7.82
N PHE A 67 -4.66 7.11 -7.48
CA PHE A 67 -5.45 6.31 -8.41
C PHE A 67 -6.94 6.54 -8.13
N GLY A 68 -7.62 7.19 -9.07
CA GLY A 68 -8.98 7.68 -8.84
C GLY A 68 -9.01 8.80 -7.78
N HIS A 69 -10.12 8.92 -7.05
CA HIS A 69 -10.35 10.03 -6.12
C HIS A 69 -9.88 9.78 -4.69
N LYS A 70 -9.77 8.53 -4.26
CA LYS A 70 -9.46 8.17 -2.85
C LYS A 70 -8.34 7.16 -2.68
N SER A 71 -7.87 6.56 -3.78
CA SER A 71 -6.91 5.46 -3.70
C SER A 71 -5.50 5.92 -4.03
N LEU A 72 -4.53 5.23 -3.45
CA LEU A 72 -3.11 5.54 -3.51
C LEU A 72 -2.35 4.28 -3.90
N ILE A 73 -1.47 4.41 -4.88
CA ILE A 73 -0.56 3.35 -5.30
C ILE A 73 0.74 3.51 -4.52
N ILE A 74 1.05 2.49 -3.74
CA ILE A 74 2.24 2.40 -2.91
C ILE A 74 3.15 1.33 -3.52
N PRO A 75 4.26 1.70 -4.16
CA PRO A 75 5.22 0.73 -4.66
C PRO A 75 5.88 0.02 -3.47
N LEU A 76 5.79 -1.30 -3.44
CA LEU A 76 6.47 -2.13 -2.46
C LEU A 76 7.81 -2.52 -3.09
N LEU A 77 8.82 -1.71 -2.81
CA LEU A 77 10.18 -2.06 -3.18
C LEU A 77 10.51 -3.42 -2.55
N ARG A 78 10.92 -4.37 -3.37
CA ARG A 78 11.63 -5.51 -2.80
C ARG A 78 12.87 -4.93 -2.12
N PRO A 79 13.21 -5.37 -0.90
CA PRO A 79 14.59 -5.27 -0.46
C PRO A 79 15.39 -6.17 -1.41
N ASP A 80 15.76 -5.64 -2.57
CA ASP A 80 16.70 -6.28 -3.47
C ASP A 80 18.09 -6.03 -2.86
N ILE A 81 18.67 -7.12 -2.33
CA ILE A 81 20.09 -7.47 -2.36
C ILE A 81 21.08 -6.50 -1.69
#